data_AF-A0A3B4GS95-F1
#
_entry.id   AF-A0A3B4GS95-F1
#
_cell.length_a   1.000
_cell.length_b   1.000
_cell.length_c   1.000
_cell.angle_alpha   90.00
_cell.angle_beta   90.00
_cell.angle_gamma   90.00
#
_symmetry.space_group_name_H-M   'P 1'
#
loop_
_entity.id
_entity.type
_entity.pdbx_description
1 polymer ?
#
loop_
_entity_poly.entity_id
_entity_poly.type
_entity_poly.pdbx_seq_one_letter_code
_entity_poly.pdbx_strand_id
1 'polypeptide(L)'
;MSPPRLTGALRSFSSVSKKEDFSEQLYDLKAKRLKRQELFAREGLTWQKIVHFCTEHQDKSQQQAASQELKSLLLAAKQMGKEAHLSCSYWGCWCVLGYEL
;
A
#
# COMPACT_ATOMS: atom_id res chain seq x y z
N MET A 1 3.82 -9.45 -26.46
CA MET A 1 4.81 -8.36 -26.67
C MET A 1 4.23 -7.36 -27.65
N SER A 2 4.33 -6.05 -27.37
CA SER A 2 3.85 -5.02 -28.30
C SER A 2 4.79 -4.89 -29.51
N PRO A 3 4.27 -4.59 -30.72
CA PRO A 3 5.10 -4.41 -31.91
C PRO A 3 6.09 -3.24 -31.78
N PRO A 4 7.24 -3.28 -32.49
CA PRO A 4 8.19 -2.18 -32.50
C PRO A 4 7.54 -0.92 -33.08
N ARG A 5 7.62 0.19 -32.34
CA ARG A 5 7.08 1.50 -32.75
C ARG A 5 8.23 2.38 -33.24
N LEU A 6 8.09 2.95 -34.44
CA LEU A 6 9.04 3.92 -35.00
C LEU A 6 9.34 5.08 -34.03
N THR A 7 8.29 5.58 -33.35
CA THR A 7 8.42 6.64 -32.34
C THR A 7 9.25 6.22 -31.13
N GLY A 8 9.28 4.92 -30.80
CA GLY A 8 10.12 4.36 -29.74
C GLY A 8 11.60 4.40 -30.14
N ALA A 9 11.92 3.92 -31.34
CA ALA A 9 13.29 3.92 -31.86
C ALA A 9 13.87 5.34 -31.95
N LEU A 10 13.12 6.30 -32.53
CA LEU A 10 13.56 7.69 -32.63
C LEU A 10 13.79 8.34 -31.26
N ARG A 11 12.93 8.05 -30.27
CA ARG A 11 13.10 8.55 -28.91
C ARG A 11 14.34 7.98 -28.26
N SER A 12 14.57 6.66 -28.37
CA SER A 12 15.76 5.98 -27.85
C SER A 12 17.04 6.54 -28.45
N PHE A 13 17.08 6.83 -29.76
CA PHE A 13 18.21 7.49 -30.41
C PHE A 13 18.46 8.90 -29.85
N SER A 14 17.41 9.69 -29.62
CA SER A 14 17.52 11.05 -29.08
C SER A 14 17.91 11.11 -27.59
N SER A 15 17.62 10.04 -26.83
CA SER A 15 17.88 9.98 -25.39
C SER A 15 19.24 9.35 -25.05
N VAL A 16 20.02 8.85 -26.01
CA VAL A 16 21.35 8.23 -25.77
C VAL A 16 22.29 9.16 -25.01
N SER A 17 22.18 10.49 -25.20
CA SER A 17 23.00 11.47 -24.48
C SER A 17 22.33 12.03 -23.21
N LYS A 18 21.06 11.71 -22.96
CA LYS A 18 20.37 12.08 -21.72
C LYS A 18 20.77 11.08 -20.65
N LYS A 19 21.52 11.54 -19.65
CA LYS A 19 21.78 10.75 -18.45
C LYS A 19 20.43 10.50 -17.77
N GLU A 20 19.96 9.26 -17.72
CA GLU A 20 18.79 8.92 -16.90
C GLU A 20 19.09 9.31 -15.45
N ASP A 21 18.36 10.29 -14.92
CA ASP A 21 18.52 10.73 -13.55
C ASP A 21 17.64 9.87 -12.64
N PHE A 22 18.18 8.71 -12.27
CA PHE A 22 17.52 7.76 -11.36
C PHE A 22 17.15 8.40 -10.01
N SER A 23 17.81 9.50 -9.63
CA SER A 23 17.49 10.25 -8.41
C SER A 23 16.13 10.94 -8.49
N GLU A 24 15.76 11.46 -9.67
CA GLU A 24 14.47 12.11 -9.92
C GLU A 24 13.33 11.07 -9.89
N GLN A 25 13.57 9.88 -10.45
CA GLN A 25 12.60 8.79 -10.41
C GLN A 25 12.35 8.29 -8.97
N LEU A 26 13.39 8.19 -8.14
CA LEU A 26 13.25 7.82 -6.74
C LEU A 26 12.48 8.90 -5.94
N TYR A 27 12.70 10.17 -6.24
CA TYR A 27 11.99 11.28 -5.62
C TYR A 27 10.50 11.28 -5.97
N ASP A 28 10.15 11.07 -7.24
CA ASP A 28 8.76 10.94 -7.71
C ASP A 28 8.04 9.76 -7.04
N LEU A 29 8.71 8.60 -6.90
CA LEU A 29 8.14 7.45 -6.19
C LEU A 29 7.87 7.76 -4.71
N LYS A 30 8.77 8.47 -4.04
CA LYS A 30 8.59 8.90 -2.65
C LYS A 30 7.40 9.86 -2.52
N ALA A 31 7.30 10.85 -3.42
CA ALA A 31 6.20 11.81 -3.43
C ALA A 31 4.85 11.13 -3.70
N LYS A 32 4.79 10.22 -4.69
CA LYS A 32 3.59 9.41 -4.99
C LYS A 32 3.18 8.55 -3.79
N ARG A 33 4.15 7.97 -3.07
CA ARG A 33 3.87 7.19 -1.86
C ARG A 33 3.26 8.08 -0.77
N LEU A 34 3.84 9.25 -0.51
CA LEU A 34 3.35 10.18 0.50
C LEU A 34 1.92 10.65 0.18
N LYS A 35 1.66 11.03 -1.08
CA LYS A 35 0.32 11.43 -1.51
C LYS A 35 -0.71 10.31 -1.32
N ARG A 36 -0.34 9.06 -1.57
CA ARG A 36 -1.21 7.91 -1.31
C ARG A 36 -1.51 7.77 0.18
N GLN A 37 -0.51 7.90 1.06
CA GLN A 37 -0.71 7.83 2.51
C GLN A 37 -1.71 8.89 2.99
N GLU A 38 -1.57 10.13 2.50
CA GLU A 38 -2.47 11.23 2.86
C GLU A 38 -3.91 10.97 2.40
N LEU A 39 -4.11 10.45 1.19
CA LEU A 39 -5.44 10.07 0.69
C LEU A 39 -6.05 8.94 1.52
N PHE A 40 -5.28 7.90 1.85
CA PHE A 40 -5.76 6.83 2.72
C PHE A 40 -6.08 7.32 4.13
N ALA A 41 -5.34 8.31 4.66
CA ALA A 41 -5.65 8.92 5.95
C ALA A 41 -6.98 9.68 5.97
N ARG A 42 -7.30 10.37 4.87
CA ARG A 42 -8.49 11.21 4.77
C ARG A 42 -9.74 10.43 4.37
N GLU A 43 -9.60 9.49 3.44
CA GLU A 43 -10.74 8.85 2.76
C GLU A 43 -10.75 7.33 2.93
N GLY A 44 -9.75 6.75 3.60
CA GLY A 44 -9.59 5.31 3.71
C GLY A 44 -10.59 4.61 4.63
N LEU A 45 -10.69 3.29 4.46
CA LEU A 45 -11.32 2.39 5.41
C LEU A 45 -10.46 2.31 6.67
N THR A 46 -11.02 2.73 7.80
CA THR A 46 -10.38 2.57 9.10
C THR A 46 -10.66 1.18 9.64
N TRP A 47 -9.79 0.66 10.52
CA TRP A 47 -10.03 -0.63 11.16
C TRP A 47 -11.36 -0.66 11.93
N GLN A 48 -11.72 0.44 12.58
CA GLN A 48 -13.01 0.57 13.27
C GLN A 48 -14.19 0.36 12.33
N LYS A 49 -14.16 0.95 11.12
CA LYS A 49 -15.21 0.73 10.10
C LYS A 49 -15.26 -0.73 9.64
N ILE A 50 -14.12 -1.39 9.51
CA ILE A 50 -14.04 -2.81 9.12
C ILE A 50 -14.62 -3.70 10.23
N VAL A 51 -14.20 -3.51 11.48
CA VAL A 51 -14.71 -4.28 12.63
C VAL A 51 -16.22 -4.08 12.77
N HIS A 52 -16.68 -2.84 12.69
CA HIS A 52 -18.10 -2.51 12.78
C HIS A 52 -18.89 -3.23 11.67
N PHE A 53 -18.47 -3.08 10.41
CA PHE A 53 -19.09 -3.75 9.27
C PHE A 53 -19.14 -5.28 9.44
N CYS A 54 -18.07 -5.89 9.93
CA CYS A 54 -18.00 -7.33 10.14
C CYS A 54 -18.85 -7.83 11.31
N THR A 55 -19.35 -6.96 12.20
CA THR A 55 -20.03 -7.38 13.44
C THR A 55 -21.46 -6.84 13.59
N GLU A 56 -21.84 -5.81 12.84
CA GLU A 56 -23.09 -5.05 12.98
C GLU A 56 -24.37 -5.90 12.86
N HIS A 57 -24.39 -6.91 12.00
CA HIS A 57 -25.56 -7.76 11.75
C HIS A 57 -25.38 -9.23 12.13
N GLN A 58 -24.39 -9.53 12.97
CA GLN A 58 -24.06 -10.90 13.36
C GLN A 58 -24.59 -11.25 14.74
N ASP A 59 -25.03 -12.50 14.91
CA ASP A 59 -25.36 -13.06 16.23
C ASP A 59 -24.11 -13.20 17.09
N LYS A 60 -24.26 -13.30 18.42
CA LYS A 60 -23.13 -13.35 19.37
C LYS A 60 -22.09 -14.43 19.04
N SER A 61 -22.52 -15.61 18.60
CA SER A 61 -21.62 -16.70 18.20
C SER A 61 -20.82 -16.36 16.94
N GLN A 62 -21.47 -15.72 15.98
CA GLN A 62 -20.85 -15.26 14.73
C GLN A 62 -19.90 -14.09 14.98
N GLN A 63 -20.27 -13.12 15.83
CA GLN A 63 -19.40 -12.03 16.25
C GLN A 63 -18.11 -12.55 16.89
N GLN A 64 -18.20 -13.60 17.71
CA GLN A 64 -17.02 -14.19 18.35
C GLN A 64 -16.11 -14.89 17.34
N ALA A 65 -16.68 -15.60 16.37
CA ALA A 65 -15.92 -16.20 15.26
C ALA A 65 -15.27 -15.11 14.38
N ALA A 66 -16.02 -14.07 13.99
CA ALA A 66 -15.51 -12.95 13.22
C ALA A 66 -14.38 -12.20 13.97
N SER A 67 -14.50 -12.05 15.29
CA SER A 67 -13.45 -11.47 16.12
C SER A 67 -12.16 -12.29 16.10
N GLN A 68 -12.25 -13.62 16.09
CA GLN A 68 -11.08 -14.50 15.97
C GLN A 68 -10.42 -14.36 14.60
N GLU A 69 -11.20 -14.33 13.52
CA GLU A 69 -10.68 -14.12 12.15
C GLU A 69 -10.00 -12.75 12.00
N LEU A 70 -10.63 -11.68 12.52
CA LEU A 70 -10.05 -10.34 12.52
C LEU A 70 -8.73 -10.27 13.31
N LYS A 71 -8.62 -11.02 14.42
CA LYS A 71 -7.34 -11.15 15.17
C LYS A 71 -6.28 -11.88 14.35
N SER A 72 -6.63 -12.97 13.68
CA SER A 72 -5.72 -13.69 12.78
C SER A 72 -5.20 -12.79 11.66
N LEU A 73 -6.07 -11.96 11.09
CA LEU A 73 -5.70 -10.97 10.07
C LEU A 73 -4.71 -9.92 10.61
N LEU A 74 -4.93 -9.42 11.82
CA LEU A 74 -3.98 -8.50 12.47
C LEU A 74 -2.62 -9.16 12.75
N LEU A 75 -2.61 -10.44 13.15
CA LEU A 75 -1.37 -11.19 13.37
C LEU A 75 -0.60 -11.39 12.08
N ALA A 76 -1.28 -11.77 10.99
CA ALA A 76 -0.67 -11.90 9.68
C ALA A 76 -0.09 -10.56 9.19
N ALA A 77 -0.86 -9.48 9.32
CA ALA A 77 -0.41 -8.15 8.96
C ALA A 77 0.80 -7.68 9.79
N LYS A 78 0.82 -7.98 11.09
CA LYS A 78 1.97 -7.75 11.97
C LYS A 78 3.20 -8.55 11.54
N GLN A 79 3.03 -9.81 11.15
CA GLN A 79 4.12 -10.66 10.69
C GLN A 79 4.70 -10.14 9.37
N MET A 80 3.85 -9.74 8.43
CA MET A 80 4.27 -9.07 7.19
C MET A 80 5.05 -7.78 7.48
N GLY A 81 4.61 -7.00 8.47
CA GLY A 81 5.32 -5.78 8.89
C GLY A 81 6.71 -6.05 9.51
N LYS A 82 6.85 -7.14 10.29
CA LYS A 82 8.13 -7.55 10.88
C LYS A 82 9.11 -8.06 9.83
N GLU A 83 8.65 -8.83 8.86
CA GLU A 83 9.48 -9.38 7.79
C GLU A 83 9.82 -8.31 6.73
N ALA A 84 8.98 -7.30 6.57
CA ALA A 84 9.21 -6.15 5.70
C ALA A 84 10.18 -5.08 6.28
N HIS A 85 10.91 -5.35 7.37
CA HIS A 85 11.95 -4.45 7.89
C HIS A 85 13.13 -4.22 6.90
N LEU A 86 13.12 -4.91 5.74
CA LEU A 86 14.02 -4.70 4.60
C LEU A 86 13.35 -4.04 3.37
N SER A 87 12.06 -3.70 3.43
CA SER A 87 11.38 -3.00 2.33
C SER A 87 10.32 -2.05 2.87
N CYS A 88 10.76 -0.83 3.23
CA CYS A 88 9.96 0.36 3.54
C CYS A 88 9.05 0.83 2.37
N SER A 89 8.81 -0.03 1.36
CA SER A 89 8.27 0.37 0.07
C SER A 89 6.77 0.14 -0.14
N TYR A 90 6.11 -0.67 0.68
CA TYR A 90 4.68 -0.96 0.45
C TYR A 90 3.75 -0.52 1.58
N TRP A 91 4.25 -0.27 2.80
CA TRP A 91 3.40 -0.23 4.01
C TRP A 91 3.30 1.13 4.70
N GLY A 92 3.64 2.20 4.01
CA GLY A 92 3.34 3.55 4.48
C GLY A 92 1.85 3.82 4.77
N CYS A 93 0.94 3.03 4.21
CA CYS A 93 -0.50 3.13 4.49
C CYS A 93 -0.90 2.61 5.89
N TRP A 94 -0.04 1.86 6.59
CA TRP A 94 -0.37 1.31 7.91
C TRP A 94 0.05 2.20 9.09
N CYS A 95 1.03 3.09 8.92
CA CYS A 95 1.37 4.10 9.94
C CYS A 95 0.21 5.07 10.23
N VAL A 96 -0.71 5.22 9.29
CA VAL A 96 -1.90 6.06 9.43
C VAL A 96 -3.01 5.38 10.24
N LEU A 97 -2.93 4.06 10.45
CA LEU A 97 -3.98 3.29 11.13
C LEU A 97 -3.87 3.25 12.65
N GLY A 98 -3.00 4.06 13.27
CA GLY A 98 -3.11 4.41 14.69
C GLY A 98 -3.32 3.22 15.63
N TYR A 99 -2.37 2.30 15.66
CA TYR A 99 -2.32 1.29 16.72
C TYR A 99 -1.26 1.68 17.74
N GLU A 100 -1.69 2.48 18.72
CA GLU A 100 -1.25 2.20 20.10
C GLU A 100 -1.86 0.86 20.50
N LEU A 101 -1.00 -0.01 21.02
CA LEU A 101 -1.35 -1.31 21.56
C LEU A 101 -1.61 -1.14 23.06
#